data_AF-A0A5B7RGF8-F1
#
_entry.id   AF-A0A5B7RGF8-F1
#
_cell.length_a   1.000
_cell.length_b   1.000
_cell.length_c   1.000
_cell.angle_alpha   90.00
_cell.angle_beta   90.00
_cell.angle_gamma   90.00
#
_symmetry.space_group_name_H-M   'P 1'
#
loop_
_entity.id
_entity.type
_entity.pdbx_description
1 polymer ?
#
loop_
_entity_poly.entity_id
_entity_poly.type
_entity_poly.pdbx_seq_one_letter_code
_entity_poly.pdbx_strand_id
1 'polypeptide(L)'
;MSDPHAPAQPPASPPPPPGAGRPTRAPWVVAALAAVVALAAVVALVVVLVGGDDEGGSDGDAGGSDGGSDGGTERGFDSPAEAVTFMVDRLAAGEGGEAAEAFAVEPVVAGWSYEAQAERIRAVSFSTWLPGASDGYDEINEDVRRGEIAVELRTLVRNVLAPERDQAATTSLGDDVTAEELVDELSPEPLSELSAVRVDELDRSEAAFAETLEQQADVYGADELRMVGMLLDTAEGQVMGGAMAVRYEDEWSLLSLSAPLLGVPLNRLVPVTEQEYLEAVASALGSDD
;
A
#
# COMPACT_ATOMS: atom_id res chain seq x y z
N MET A 1 -19.87 62.99 10.35
CA MET A 1 -20.87 61.92 10.43
C MET A 1 -20.09 60.65 10.65
N SER A 2 -20.07 60.18 11.91
CA SER A 2 -19.24 59.06 12.36
C SER A 2 -20.08 57.79 12.37
N ASP A 3 -19.50 56.72 11.85
CA ASP A 3 -20.12 55.40 11.69
C ASP A 3 -20.15 54.66 13.05
N PRO A 4 -21.32 54.27 13.60
CA PRO A 4 -21.43 53.77 14.98
C PRO A 4 -21.33 52.23 15.14
N HIS A 5 -20.89 51.48 14.13
CA HIS A 5 -20.81 50.02 14.20
C HIS A 5 -19.46 49.45 13.74
N ALA A 6 -18.42 49.64 14.56
CA ALA A 6 -17.22 48.80 14.51
C ALA A 6 -17.32 47.70 15.59
N PRO A 7 -17.27 46.41 15.25
CA PRO A 7 -17.28 45.34 16.24
C PRO A 7 -15.97 45.34 17.05
N ALA A 8 -16.10 45.14 18.37
CA ALA A 8 -14.97 45.10 19.29
C ALA A 8 -14.05 43.91 18.96
N GLN A 9 -12.76 44.17 18.77
CA GLN A 9 -11.75 43.12 18.64
C GLN A 9 -11.63 42.35 19.96
N PRO A 10 -11.57 41.00 19.92
CA PRO A 10 -11.30 40.20 21.11
C PRO A 10 -9.87 40.47 21.62
N PRO A 11 -9.64 40.31 22.94
CA PRO A 11 -8.32 40.54 23.53
C PRO A 11 -7.29 39.57 22.96
N ALA A 12 -6.08 40.08 22.70
CA ALA A 12 -4.95 39.28 22.25
C ALA A 12 -4.57 38.21 23.29
N SER A 13 -4.36 36.99 22.81
CA SER A 13 -3.86 35.89 23.65
C SER A 13 -2.46 36.20 24.20
N PRO A 14 -2.16 35.81 25.45
CA PRO A 14 -0.83 36.01 26.01
C PRO A 14 0.21 35.13 25.30
N PRO A 15 1.48 35.59 25.20
CA PRO A 15 2.55 34.80 24.61
C PRO A 15 2.84 33.55 25.45
N PRO A 16 3.21 32.42 24.81
CA PRO A 16 3.55 31.21 25.53
C PRO A 16 4.82 31.40 26.37
N PRO A 17 4.94 30.72 27.53
CA PRO A 17 6.11 30.82 28.40
C PRO A 17 7.35 30.24 27.71
N PRO A 18 8.52 30.87 27.85
CA PRO A 18 9.77 30.33 27.34
C PRO A 18 10.23 29.16 28.23
N GLY A 19 10.38 27.97 27.66
CA GLY A 19 11.14 26.89 28.30
C GLY A 19 10.46 25.52 28.48
N ALA A 20 9.43 25.16 27.69
CA ALA A 20 8.99 23.77 27.62
C ALA A 20 9.78 23.05 26.52
N GLY A 21 10.83 22.33 26.91
CA GLY A 21 11.54 21.40 26.02
C GLY A 21 10.55 20.41 25.38
N ARG A 22 10.76 20.11 24.10
CA ARG A 22 9.96 19.12 23.36
C ARG A 22 10.01 17.78 24.11
N PRO A 23 8.87 17.22 24.55
CA PRO A 23 8.84 15.84 25.02
C PRO A 23 8.97 14.91 23.82
N THR A 24 9.96 14.03 23.83
CA THR A 24 10.01 12.82 23.03
C THR A 24 8.76 11.99 23.32
N ARG A 25 7.83 11.93 22.37
CA ARG A 25 6.60 11.14 22.50
C ARG A 25 6.83 9.75 21.90
N ALA A 26 6.86 8.74 22.77
CA ALA A 26 6.62 7.35 22.40
C ALA A 26 5.11 7.15 22.10
N PRO A 27 4.69 6.43 21.03
CA PRO A 27 3.29 6.36 20.64
C PRO A 27 2.70 4.94 20.78
N TRP A 28 2.20 4.53 21.96
CA TRP A 28 1.65 3.16 22.13
C TRP A 28 0.20 3.10 22.65
N VAL A 29 -0.61 4.15 22.53
CA VAL A 29 -1.98 4.13 23.13
C VAL A 29 -3.09 4.60 22.19
N VAL A 30 -3.03 4.25 20.90
CA VAL A 30 -4.22 4.31 20.02
C VAL A 30 -4.33 3.03 19.19
N ALA A 31 -4.48 1.89 19.87
CA ALA A 31 -4.79 0.61 19.25
C ALA A 31 -6.00 0.00 19.97
N ALA A 32 -7.21 0.47 19.64
CA ALA A 32 -8.43 -0.21 20.10
C ALA A 32 -9.69 0.07 19.25
N LEU A 33 -9.65 0.92 18.21
CA LEU A 33 -10.87 1.31 17.47
C LEU A 33 -10.72 1.41 15.94
N ALA A 34 -9.63 0.88 15.36
CA ALA A 34 -9.37 0.96 13.90
C ALA A 34 -9.64 -0.34 13.12
N ALA A 35 -9.85 -1.48 13.79
CA ALA A 35 -9.89 -2.79 13.13
C ALA A 35 -11.16 -3.07 12.28
N VAL A 36 -12.24 -2.29 12.42
CA VAL A 36 -13.49 -2.54 11.67
C VAL A 36 -13.66 -1.61 10.45
N VAL A 37 -12.86 -0.55 10.33
CA VAL A 37 -12.97 0.42 9.22
C VAL A 37 -11.85 0.26 8.18
N ALA A 38 -10.74 -0.40 8.52
CA ALA A 38 -9.61 -0.58 7.61
C ALA A 38 -9.91 -1.53 6.43
N LEU A 39 -10.93 -2.41 6.52
CA LEU A 39 -11.29 -3.31 5.42
C LEU A 39 -12.11 -2.63 4.30
N ALA A 40 -12.62 -1.40 4.53
CA ALA A 40 -13.45 -0.66 3.58
C ALA A 40 -12.71 0.51 2.89
N ALA A 41 -11.44 0.74 3.22
CA ALA A 41 -10.65 1.87 2.72
C ALA A 41 -9.69 1.51 1.58
N VAL A 42 -10.02 0.49 0.76
CA VAL A 42 -9.15 0.05 -0.34
C VAL A 42 -9.23 0.96 -1.57
N VAL A 43 -10.25 1.80 -1.75
CA VAL A 43 -10.33 2.62 -2.99
C VAL A 43 -10.72 4.06 -2.65
N ALA A 44 -9.71 4.85 -2.29
CA ALA A 44 -9.85 6.30 -2.19
C ALA A 44 -8.52 7.01 -2.52
N LEU A 45 -7.95 6.82 -3.72
CA LEU A 45 -7.13 7.87 -4.30
C LEU A 45 -6.89 7.72 -5.81
N VAL A 46 -7.06 8.85 -6.51
CA VAL A 46 -6.64 9.20 -7.88
C VAL A 46 -7.66 8.95 -9.00
N VAL A 47 -8.66 9.84 -9.07
CA VAL A 47 -9.14 10.36 -10.36
C VAL A 47 -8.65 11.81 -10.45
N VAL A 48 -7.46 12.03 -11.01
CA VAL A 48 -7.13 13.33 -11.59
C VAL A 48 -7.61 13.30 -13.03
N LEU A 49 -8.86 13.70 -13.23
CA LEU A 49 -9.35 14.10 -14.55
C LEU A 49 -8.56 15.35 -14.97
N VAL A 50 -7.55 15.18 -15.80
CA VAL A 50 -7.05 16.25 -16.67
C VAL A 50 -8.11 16.44 -17.76
N GLY A 51 -9.21 17.11 -17.40
CA GLY A 51 -10.16 17.69 -18.34
C GLY A 51 -9.60 19.00 -18.84
N GLY A 52 -8.73 18.92 -19.85
CA GLY A 52 -8.34 20.05 -20.67
C GLY A 52 -9.27 20.11 -21.88
N ASP A 53 -10.23 21.03 -21.85
CA ASP A 53 -10.96 21.47 -23.04
C ASP A 53 -9.96 22.19 -23.97
N ASP A 54 -9.48 21.51 -25.01
CA ASP A 54 -8.79 22.15 -26.13
C ASP A 54 -9.44 21.73 -27.46
N GLU A 55 -10.37 22.56 -27.91
CA GLU A 55 -10.84 22.61 -29.29
C GLU A 55 -9.73 23.23 -30.17
N GLY A 56 -9.00 22.41 -30.92
CA GLY A 56 -8.00 22.93 -31.86
C GLY A 56 -7.46 21.86 -32.82
N GLY A 57 -8.04 21.79 -34.01
CA GLY A 57 -7.68 20.81 -35.03
C GLY A 57 -6.23 20.89 -35.52
N SER A 58 -5.69 19.73 -35.87
CA SER A 58 -4.58 19.60 -36.82
C SER A 58 -4.58 18.19 -37.40
N ASP A 59 -4.85 18.09 -38.70
CA ASP A 59 -4.59 16.91 -39.50
C ASP A 59 -3.10 16.54 -39.41
N GLY A 60 -2.78 15.35 -38.92
CA GLY A 60 -1.39 14.92 -38.71
C GLY A 60 -1.25 13.42 -38.48
N ASP A 61 -0.93 12.73 -39.56
CA ASP A 61 -0.05 11.55 -39.66
C ASP A 61 -0.21 10.43 -38.61
N ALA A 62 -0.90 9.37 -39.03
CA ALA A 62 -1.02 8.10 -38.32
C ALA A 62 0.32 7.35 -38.33
N GLY A 63 1.25 7.76 -37.46
CA GLY A 63 2.36 6.94 -37.02
C GLY A 63 1.84 5.92 -36.00
N GLY A 64 1.62 4.69 -36.45
CA GLY A 64 1.32 3.56 -35.59
C GLY A 64 2.45 3.34 -34.58
N SER A 65 2.24 3.82 -33.36
CA SER A 65 2.93 3.30 -32.20
C SER A 65 2.18 2.05 -31.78
N ASP A 66 2.62 0.91 -32.30
CA ASP A 66 2.41 -0.40 -31.66
C ASP A 66 3.22 -0.40 -30.35
N GLY A 67 2.79 0.44 -29.41
CA GLY A 67 3.12 0.32 -27.99
C GLY A 67 2.20 -0.73 -27.40
N GLY A 68 2.28 -1.95 -27.92
CA GLY A 68 1.79 -3.11 -27.21
C GLY A 68 2.60 -3.20 -25.94
N SER A 69 2.04 -2.67 -24.86
CA SER A 69 2.45 -3.07 -23.53
C SER A 69 2.16 -4.57 -23.52
N ASP A 70 3.17 -5.40 -23.78
CA ASP A 70 3.12 -6.81 -23.45
C ASP A 70 2.70 -6.81 -21.97
N GLY A 71 1.43 -7.10 -21.73
CA GLY A 71 0.89 -7.20 -20.38
C GLY A 71 1.78 -8.19 -19.66
N GLY A 72 2.62 -7.67 -18.76
CA GLY A 72 3.63 -8.47 -18.07
C GLY A 72 2.91 -9.67 -17.48
N THR A 73 3.25 -10.85 -17.97
CA THR A 73 2.64 -12.09 -17.53
C THR A 73 2.97 -12.23 -16.06
N GLU A 74 1.95 -12.26 -15.22
CA GLU A 74 2.08 -12.53 -13.80
C GLU A 74 2.87 -13.82 -13.58
N ARG A 75 3.60 -13.86 -12.47
CA ARG A 75 4.47 -14.98 -12.15
C ARG A 75 3.94 -15.73 -10.93
N GLY A 76 3.87 -17.05 -11.07
CA GLY A 76 3.69 -17.98 -9.97
C GLY A 76 5.00 -18.28 -9.24
N PHE A 77 4.92 -18.48 -7.92
CA PHE A 77 6.06 -18.80 -7.05
C PHE A 77 5.78 -20.05 -6.19
N ASP A 78 6.83 -20.76 -5.78
CA ASP A 78 6.68 -21.96 -4.95
C ASP A 78 6.29 -21.62 -3.50
N SER A 79 6.52 -20.37 -3.07
CA SER A 79 6.16 -19.90 -1.73
C SER A 79 5.89 -18.39 -1.67
N PRO A 80 5.17 -17.91 -0.63
CA PRO A 80 5.04 -16.47 -0.37
C PRO A 80 6.37 -15.74 -0.20
N ALA A 81 7.37 -16.40 0.41
CA ALA A 81 8.69 -15.83 0.62
C ALA A 81 9.42 -15.56 -0.70
N GLU A 82 9.32 -16.48 -1.67
CA GLU A 82 9.91 -16.29 -2.99
C GLU A 82 9.26 -15.13 -3.76
N ALA A 83 7.94 -14.98 -3.68
CA ALA A 83 7.23 -13.85 -4.30
C ALA A 83 7.70 -12.51 -3.73
N VAL A 84 7.83 -12.41 -2.39
CA VAL A 84 8.37 -11.21 -1.72
C VAL A 84 9.81 -10.95 -2.13
N THR A 85 10.69 -11.96 -2.07
CA THR A 85 12.11 -11.80 -2.46
C THR A 85 12.25 -11.37 -3.90
N PHE A 86 11.49 -11.97 -4.83
CA PHE A 86 11.49 -11.57 -6.23
C PHE A 86 11.09 -10.10 -6.41
N MET A 87 9.97 -9.67 -5.80
CA MET A 87 9.53 -8.28 -5.86
C MET A 87 10.64 -7.34 -5.35
N VAL A 88 11.22 -7.64 -4.19
CA VAL A 88 12.26 -6.80 -3.58
C VAL A 88 13.50 -6.72 -4.46
N ASP A 89 13.97 -7.84 -5.01
CA ASP A 89 15.14 -7.90 -5.87
C ASP A 89 14.93 -7.11 -7.18
N ARG A 90 13.74 -7.20 -7.79
CA ARG A 90 13.38 -6.40 -8.97
C ARG A 90 13.36 -4.91 -8.65
N LEU A 91 12.79 -4.51 -7.51
CA LEU A 91 12.81 -3.11 -7.08
C LEU A 91 14.22 -2.59 -6.83
N ALA A 92 15.09 -3.40 -6.21
CA ALA A 92 16.48 -3.05 -5.99
C ALA A 92 17.26 -2.86 -7.31
N ALA A 93 16.89 -3.59 -8.35
CA ALA A 93 17.42 -3.42 -9.70
C ALA A 93 16.82 -2.22 -10.48
N GLY A 94 15.85 -1.50 -9.91
CA GLY A 94 15.11 -0.44 -10.60
C GLY A 94 14.08 -0.96 -11.61
N GLU A 95 13.75 -2.25 -11.56
CA GLU A 95 12.87 -2.96 -12.50
C GLU A 95 11.44 -3.04 -11.94
N GLY A 96 10.85 -1.88 -11.62
CA GLY A 96 9.53 -1.82 -10.97
C GLY A 96 8.38 -2.46 -11.76
N GLY A 97 8.49 -2.53 -13.09
CA GLY A 97 7.55 -3.27 -13.93
C GLY A 97 7.62 -4.78 -13.70
N GLU A 98 8.84 -5.34 -13.66
CA GLU A 98 9.04 -6.76 -13.34
C GLU A 98 8.66 -7.06 -11.88
N ALA A 99 8.88 -6.13 -10.96
CA ALA A 99 8.44 -6.29 -9.57
C ALA A 99 6.91 -6.49 -9.45
N ALA A 100 6.14 -5.90 -10.36
CA ALA A 100 4.68 -6.06 -10.39
C ALA A 100 4.23 -7.46 -10.81
N GLU A 101 5.07 -8.23 -11.51
CA GLU A 101 4.79 -9.64 -11.86
C GLU A 101 4.70 -10.53 -10.62
N ALA A 102 5.19 -10.06 -9.47
CA ALA A 102 5.02 -10.75 -8.19
C ALA A 102 3.56 -10.81 -7.72
N PHE A 103 2.69 -9.94 -8.25
CA PHE A 103 1.33 -9.76 -7.79
C PHE A 103 0.33 -10.46 -8.72
N ALA A 104 -0.72 -11.02 -8.12
CA ALA A 104 -1.83 -11.57 -8.88
C ALA A 104 -2.79 -10.47 -9.37
N VAL A 105 -3.16 -10.52 -10.65
CA VAL A 105 -4.14 -9.66 -11.32
C VAL A 105 -5.25 -10.51 -11.91
N GLU A 106 -4.98 -11.23 -13.00
CA GLU A 106 -5.93 -12.04 -13.76
C GLU A 106 -6.67 -13.08 -12.91
N PRO A 107 -6.02 -13.99 -12.15
CA PRO A 107 -6.74 -14.98 -11.36
C PRO A 107 -7.54 -14.36 -10.22
N VAL A 108 -7.07 -13.25 -9.65
CA VAL A 108 -7.77 -12.50 -8.61
C VAL A 108 -9.03 -11.81 -9.14
N VAL A 109 -8.96 -11.25 -10.34
CA VAL A 109 -10.10 -10.62 -11.00
C VAL A 109 -11.10 -11.67 -11.49
N ALA A 110 -10.62 -12.74 -12.12
CA ALA A 110 -11.45 -13.84 -12.59
C ALA A 110 -12.18 -14.56 -11.43
N GLY A 111 -11.52 -14.67 -10.27
CA GLY A 111 -12.08 -15.26 -9.06
C GLY A 111 -12.94 -14.29 -8.22
N TRP A 112 -12.97 -13.00 -8.54
CA TRP A 112 -13.65 -11.99 -7.74
C TRP A 112 -15.17 -12.26 -7.60
N SER A 113 -15.61 -12.45 -6.36
CA SER A 113 -17.02 -12.61 -6.00
C SER A 113 -17.57 -11.38 -5.30
N TYR A 114 -18.24 -10.53 -6.09
CA TYR A 114 -18.94 -9.35 -5.58
C TYR A 114 -19.97 -9.69 -4.49
N GLU A 115 -20.69 -10.80 -4.66
CA GLU A 115 -21.69 -11.27 -3.69
C GLU A 115 -21.02 -11.73 -2.40
N ALA A 116 -19.97 -12.57 -2.47
CA ALA A 116 -19.25 -13.02 -1.29
C ALA A 116 -18.66 -11.84 -0.50
N GLN A 117 -18.10 -10.83 -1.19
CA GLN A 117 -17.60 -9.63 -0.54
C GLN A 117 -18.73 -8.88 0.17
N ALA A 118 -19.86 -8.65 -0.49
CA ALA A 118 -20.99 -7.93 0.08
C ALA A 118 -21.61 -8.66 1.28
N GLU A 119 -21.68 -9.99 1.22
CA GLU A 119 -22.14 -10.83 2.33
C GLU A 119 -21.20 -10.80 3.52
N ARG A 120 -19.88 -10.90 3.27
CA ARG A 120 -18.84 -10.86 4.29
C ARG A 120 -18.88 -9.55 5.07
N ILE A 121 -18.92 -8.41 4.38
CA ILE A 121 -18.91 -7.09 5.04
C ILE A 121 -20.32 -6.59 5.41
N ARG A 122 -21.37 -7.33 5.04
CA ARG A 122 -22.80 -6.98 5.25
C ARG A 122 -23.17 -5.59 4.69
N ALA A 123 -22.49 -5.17 3.63
CA ALA A 123 -22.66 -3.86 3.00
C ALA A 123 -22.19 -3.90 1.53
N VAL A 124 -22.61 -2.90 0.76
CA VAL A 124 -22.10 -2.66 -0.60
C VAL A 124 -21.25 -1.40 -0.58
N SER A 125 -20.03 -1.50 -1.10
CA SER A 125 -19.21 -0.33 -1.42
C SER A 125 -19.19 -0.13 -2.93
N PHE A 126 -19.41 1.10 -3.38
CA PHE A 126 -19.27 1.47 -4.81
C PHE A 126 -17.82 1.69 -5.22
N SER A 127 -16.89 1.48 -4.29
CA SER A 127 -15.46 1.55 -4.54
C SER A 127 -14.85 0.16 -4.74
N THR A 128 -15.62 -0.92 -4.63
CA THR A 128 -15.11 -2.27 -4.96
C THR A 128 -15.12 -2.49 -6.47
N TRP A 129 -14.43 -3.54 -6.91
CA TRP A 129 -14.49 -3.99 -8.30
C TRP A 129 -15.91 -4.29 -8.77
N LEU A 130 -16.11 -4.17 -10.07
CA LEU A 130 -17.36 -4.50 -10.73
C LEU A 130 -17.62 -6.02 -10.61
N PRO A 131 -18.88 -6.47 -10.61
CA PRO A 131 -19.17 -7.90 -10.64
C PRO A 131 -18.66 -8.53 -11.94
N GLY A 132 -18.11 -9.75 -11.89
CA GLY A 132 -17.71 -10.53 -13.07
C GLY A 132 -18.91 -10.97 -13.91
N ALA A 133 -19.54 -10.01 -14.60
CA ALA A 133 -20.78 -10.20 -15.35
C ALA A 133 -20.58 -10.18 -16.88
N SER A 134 -19.41 -9.72 -17.35
CA SER A 134 -19.00 -9.74 -18.75
C SER A 134 -17.49 -9.50 -18.86
N ASP A 135 -16.89 -10.00 -19.95
CA ASP A 135 -15.45 -9.80 -20.26
C ASP A 135 -15.00 -8.33 -20.15
N GLY A 136 -15.86 -7.37 -20.56
CA GLY A 136 -15.53 -5.95 -20.47
C GLY A 136 -15.51 -5.36 -19.05
N TYR A 137 -16.10 -6.04 -18.05
CA TYR A 137 -15.96 -5.65 -16.64
C TYR A 137 -14.70 -6.25 -16.03
N ASP A 138 -14.33 -7.45 -16.45
CA ASP A 138 -13.09 -8.08 -16.03
C ASP A 138 -11.88 -7.28 -16.53
N GLU A 139 -11.87 -6.84 -17.78
CA GLU A 139 -10.82 -5.95 -18.33
C GLU A 139 -10.67 -4.66 -17.50
N ILE A 140 -11.79 -4.00 -17.14
CA ILE A 140 -11.77 -2.81 -16.28
C ILE A 140 -11.20 -3.15 -14.89
N ASN A 141 -11.61 -4.27 -14.31
CA ASN A 141 -11.16 -4.69 -12.99
C ASN A 141 -9.66 -5.03 -12.99
N GLU A 142 -9.14 -5.66 -14.04
CA GLU A 142 -7.71 -5.92 -14.21
C GLU A 142 -6.91 -4.62 -14.30
N ASP A 143 -7.38 -3.63 -15.05
CA ASP A 143 -6.73 -2.33 -15.15
C ASP A 143 -6.74 -1.58 -13.81
N VAL A 144 -7.86 -1.64 -13.08
CA VAL A 144 -7.95 -1.11 -11.71
C VAL A 144 -6.93 -1.80 -10.81
N ARG A 145 -6.85 -3.13 -10.87
CA ARG A 145 -5.95 -3.94 -10.07
C ARG A 145 -4.48 -3.67 -10.37
N ARG A 146 -4.08 -3.56 -11.64
CA ARG A 146 -2.73 -3.13 -12.06
C ARG A 146 -2.40 -1.74 -11.51
N GLY A 147 -3.38 -0.82 -11.54
CA GLY A 147 -3.25 0.52 -10.95
C GLY A 147 -3.03 0.51 -9.44
N GLU A 148 -3.76 -0.35 -8.71
CA GLU A 148 -3.58 -0.56 -7.26
C GLU A 148 -2.16 -1.05 -6.94
N ILE A 149 -1.67 -2.08 -7.66
CA ILE A 149 -0.32 -2.61 -7.50
C ILE A 149 0.74 -1.54 -7.77
N ALA A 150 0.58 -0.74 -8.83
CA ALA A 150 1.49 0.35 -9.12
C ALA A 150 1.52 1.41 -7.99
N VAL A 151 0.37 1.69 -7.35
CA VAL A 151 0.29 2.58 -6.19
C VAL A 151 1.00 1.97 -4.98
N GLU A 152 0.82 0.68 -4.71
CA GLU A 152 1.51 -0.03 -3.62
C GLU A 152 3.03 -0.01 -3.81
N LEU A 153 3.53 -0.40 -4.98
CA LEU A 153 4.96 -0.40 -5.31
C LEU A 153 5.57 1.00 -5.23
N ARG A 154 4.89 2.02 -5.79
CA ARG A 154 5.33 3.41 -5.67
C ARG A 154 5.42 3.84 -4.21
N THR A 155 4.47 3.41 -3.39
CA THR A 155 4.43 3.77 -1.98
C THR A 155 5.57 3.08 -1.22
N LEU A 156 5.82 1.79 -1.47
CA LEU A 156 6.96 1.07 -0.93
C LEU A 156 8.29 1.76 -1.27
N VAL A 157 8.51 2.08 -2.55
CA VAL A 157 9.71 2.79 -3.02
C VAL A 157 9.90 4.12 -2.29
N ARG A 158 8.82 4.91 -2.11
CA ARG A 158 8.90 6.17 -1.37
C ARG A 158 9.18 6.00 0.12
N ASN A 159 8.69 4.92 0.74
CA ASN A 159 9.03 4.62 2.13
C ASN A 159 10.53 4.27 2.29
N VAL A 160 11.14 3.65 1.27
CA VAL A 160 12.58 3.34 1.27
C VAL A 160 13.42 4.59 1.01
N LEU A 161 13.04 5.40 0.01
CA LEU A 161 13.83 6.57 -0.40
C LEU A 161 13.64 7.80 0.49
N ALA A 162 12.48 7.92 1.13
CA ALA A 162 12.11 9.07 1.95
C ALA A 162 11.42 8.62 3.26
N PRO A 163 12.10 7.84 4.12
CA PRO A 163 11.49 7.21 5.30
C PRO A 163 11.03 8.21 6.36
N GLU A 164 11.66 9.40 6.43
CA GLU A 164 11.26 10.45 7.37
C GLU A 164 9.99 11.20 6.95
N ARG A 165 9.52 11.01 5.71
CA ARG A 165 8.36 11.74 5.18
C ARG A 165 7.05 11.06 5.52
N ASP A 166 6.08 11.88 5.90
CA ASP A 166 4.70 11.46 5.94
C ASP A 166 4.11 11.37 4.52
N GLN A 167 4.11 10.16 3.96
CA GLN A 167 3.59 9.88 2.62
C GLN A 167 2.08 10.13 2.48
N ALA A 168 1.35 10.34 3.58
CA ALA A 168 -0.06 10.72 3.57
C ALA A 168 -0.28 12.24 3.57
N ALA A 169 0.78 13.03 3.77
CA ALA A 169 0.71 14.48 3.86
C ALA A 169 1.24 15.16 2.60
N THR A 170 0.56 16.24 2.20
CA THR A 170 1.10 17.15 1.19
C THR A 170 2.23 17.97 1.81
N THR A 171 3.43 17.87 1.24
CA THR A 171 4.54 18.76 1.59
C THR A 171 4.41 20.06 0.80
N SER A 172 4.26 21.18 1.50
CA SER A 172 4.30 22.51 0.87
C SER A 172 5.73 22.85 0.46
N LEU A 173 5.92 23.27 -0.79
CA LEU A 173 7.20 23.81 -1.25
C LEU A 173 7.41 25.22 -0.68
N GLY A 174 8.65 25.55 -0.33
CA GLY A 174 8.99 26.85 0.25
C GLY A 174 10.46 26.95 0.63
N ASP A 175 10.77 27.83 1.58
CA ASP A 175 12.14 28.05 2.05
C ASP A 175 12.75 26.82 2.75
N ASP A 176 11.91 25.92 3.28
CA ASP A 176 12.34 24.73 4.03
C ASP A 176 12.56 23.49 3.15
N VAL A 177 11.91 23.41 1.99
CA VAL A 177 11.99 22.29 1.03
C VAL A 177 11.69 22.81 -0.38
N THR A 178 12.63 22.56 -1.29
CA THR A 178 12.53 22.88 -2.71
C THR A 178 12.17 21.65 -3.54
N ALA A 179 11.68 21.85 -4.77
CA ALA A 179 11.39 20.74 -5.67
C ALA A 179 12.65 19.95 -6.09
N GLU A 180 13.81 20.62 -6.19
CA GLU A 180 15.10 19.99 -6.52
C GLU A 180 15.53 19.03 -5.41
N GLU A 181 15.45 19.47 -4.15
CA GLU A 181 15.73 18.61 -2.99
C GLU A 181 14.81 17.38 -2.94
N LEU A 182 13.53 17.52 -3.32
CA LEU A 182 12.62 16.36 -3.42
C LEU A 182 13.02 15.37 -4.50
N VAL A 183 13.50 15.87 -5.63
CA VAL A 183 13.94 15.02 -6.74
C VAL A 183 15.21 14.28 -6.35
N ASP A 184 16.16 14.97 -5.69
CA ASP A 184 17.40 14.38 -5.22
C ASP A 184 17.15 13.33 -4.12
N GLU A 185 16.23 13.60 -3.18
CA GLU A 185 15.81 12.64 -2.16
C GLU A 185 15.17 11.38 -2.76
N LEU A 186 14.44 11.53 -3.87
CA LEU A 186 13.83 10.42 -4.60
C LEU A 186 14.75 9.81 -5.67
N SER A 187 16.07 10.05 -5.58
CA SER A 187 17.06 9.37 -6.41
C SER A 187 16.95 7.84 -6.23
N PRO A 188 17.02 7.03 -7.30
CA PRO A 188 16.87 5.59 -7.20
C PRO A 188 18.13 4.88 -6.67
N GLU A 189 19.28 5.55 -6.57
CA GLU A 189 20.55 4.93 -6.19
C GLU A 189 20.48 4.13 -4.87
N PRO A 190 19.83 4.62 -3.79
CA PRO A 190 19.70 3.87 -2.53
C PRO A 190 18.86 2.59 -2.64
N LEU A 191 18.01 2.45 -3.68
CA LEU A 191 17.25 1.21 -3.87
C LEU A 191 18.17 0.01 -4.13
N SER A 192 19.37 0.22 -4.68
CA SER A 192 20.31 -0.88 -4.93
C SER A 192 20.80 -1.60 -3.67
N GLU A 193 20.59 -0.99 -2.49
CA GLU A 193 20.87 -1.59 -1.18
C GLU A 193 19.66 -2.31 -0.57
N LEU A 194 18.49 -2.20 -1.22
CA LEU A 194 17.26 -2.87 -0.77
C LEU A 194 17.41 -4.39 -0.92
N SER A 195 17.14 -5.13 0.14
CA SER A 195 17.09 -6.61 0.07
C SER A 195 16.13 -7.20 1.10
N ALA A 196 15.55 -8.36 0.77
CA ALA A 196 14.72 -9.11 1.71
C ALA A 196 15.62 -9.99 2.59
N VAL A 197 15.78 -9.60 3.87
CA VAL A 197 16.61 -10.33 4.84
C VAL A 197 15.86 -11.56 5.36
N ARG A 198 14.57 -11.38 5.61
CA ARG A 198 13.72 -12.40 6.24
C ARG A 198 12.26 -12.23 5.83
N VAL A 199 11.59 -13.35 5.60
CA VAL A 199 10.15 -13.40 5.40
C VAL A 199 9.61 -14.52 6.28
N ASP A 200 8.69 -14.19 7.18
CA ASP A 200 8.06 -15.14 8.10
C ASP A 200 6.54 -15.19 7.86
N GLU A 201 5.97 -16.38 7.83
CA GLU A 201 4.53 -16.56 7.82
C GLU A 201 3.93 -16.16 9.17
N LEU A 202 2.81 -15.43 9.13
CA LEU A 202 2.06 -14.97 10.30
C LEU A 202 0.81 -15.83 10.46
N ASP A 203 1.01 -17.11 10.77
CA ASP A 203 -0.07 -18.06 11.00
C ASP A 203 -0.55 -18.01 12.46
N ARG A 204 -1.72 -17.41 12.69
CA ARG A 204 -2.38 -17.50 13.99
C ARG A 204 -3.22 -18.76 14.04
N SER A 205 -2.94 -19.60 15.04
CA SER A 205 -3.68 -20.84 15.32
C SER A 205 -5.15 -20.61 15.75
N GLU A 206 -5.55 -19.36 15.99
CA GLU A 206 -6.92 -19.01 16.34
C GLU A 206 -7.89 -19.33 15.20
N ALA A 207 -8.85 -20.24 15.46
CA ALA A 207 -9.83 -20.67 14.46
C ALA A 207 -10.60 -19.51 13.81
N ALA A 208 -10.88 -18.44 14.56
CA ALA A 208 -11.56 -17.25 14.03
C ALA A 208 -10.70 -16.48 13.01
N PHE A 209 -9.37 -16.49 13.15
CA PHE A 209 -8.46 -15.89 12.18
C PHE A 209 -8.38 -16.74 10.91
N ALA A 210 -8.24 -18.06 11.05
CA ALA A 210 -8.28 -18.99 9.93
C ALA A 210 -9.58 -18.86 9.13
N GLU A 211 -10.73 -18.82 9.81
CA GLU A 211 -12.05 -18.60 9.19
C GLU A 211 -12.11 -17.25 8.46
N THR A 212 -11.48 -16.20 9.00
CA THR A 212 -11.43 -14.88 8.37
C THR A 212 -10.62 -14.89 7.07
N LEU A 213 -9.52 -15.63 7.02
CA LEU A 213 -8.70 -15.79 5.81
C LEU A 213 -9.40 -16.68 4.78
N GLU A 214 -10.07 -17.75 5.20
CA GLU A 214 -10.88 -18.61 4.31
C GLU A 214 -12.00 -17.80 3.64
N GLN A 215 -12.79 -17.05 4.43
CA GLN A 215 -13.80 -16.15 3.88
C GLN A 215 -13.24 -15.09 2.93
N GLN A 216 -11.96 -14.71 3.11
CA GLN A 216 -11.30 -13.76 2.21
C GLN A 216 -10.81 -14.46 0.93
N ALA A 217 -10.33 -15.69 1.01
CA ALA A 217 -9.93 -16.47 -0.14
C ALA A 217 -11.13 -16.73 -1.05
N ASP A 218 -12.30 -17.03 -0.48
CA ASP A 218 -13.57 -17.19 -1.19
C ASP A 218 -13.97 -15.94 -2.00
N VAL A 219 -13.68 -14.74 -1.48
CA VAL A 219 -13.95 -13.48 -2.19
C VAL A 219 -13.12 -13.37 -3.47
N TYR A 220 -11.90 -13.90 -3.47
CA TYR A 220 -10.98 -13.84 -4.60
C TYR A 220 -10.94 -15.14 -5.41
N GLY A 221 -11.79 -16.11 -5.08
CA GLY A 221 -11.78 -17.44 -5.71
C GLY A 221 -10.44 -18.18 -5.54
N ALA A 222 -9.69 -17.86 -4.49
CA ALA A 222 -8.36 -18.42 -4.22
C ALA A 222 -8.44 -19.70 -3.40
N ASP A 223 -7.44 -20.57 -3.51
CA ASP A 223 -7.34 -21.77 -2.69
C ASP A 223 -6.91 -21.45 -1.26
N GLU A 224 -6.09 -20.40 -1.09
CA GLU A 224 -5.52 -20.04 0.20
C GLU A 224 -5.05 -18.59 0.22
N LEU A 225 -5.13 -17.98 1.41
CA LEU A 225 -4.46 -16.73 1.72
C LEU A 225 -3.53 -16.91 2.90
N ARG A 226 -2.34 -16.29 2.82
CA ARG A 226 -1.39 -16.20 3.92
C ARG A 226 -0.99 -14.76 4.15
N MET A 227 -0.72 -14.43 5.39
CA MET A 227 -0.07 -13.17 5.75
C MET A 227 1.39 -13.46 6.05
N VAL A 228 2.28 -12.62 5.54
CA VAL A 228 3.71 -12.72 5.80
C VAL A 228 4.26 -11.40 6.32
N GLY A 229 5.16 -11.48 7.29
CA GLY A 229 5.99 -10.37 7.71
C GLY A 229 7.28 -10.36 6.93
N MET A 230 7.78 -9.18 6.56
CA MET A 230 9.07 -9.05 5.88
C MET A 230 9.99 -8.09 6.64
N LEU A 231 11.23 -8.51 6.85
CA LEU A 231 12.33 -7.66 7.29
C LEU A 231 13.21 -7.38 6.09
N LEU A 232 13.39 -6.10 5.79
CA LEU A 232 14.16 -5.61 4.66
C LEU A 232 15.37 -4.82 5.17
N ASP A 233 16.51 -4.99 4.51
CA ASP A 233 17.66 -4.10 4.66
C ASP A 233 17.52 -2.96 3.62
N THR A 234 17.89 -1.75 4.02
CA THR A 234 17.93 -0.54 3.19
C THR A 234 19.23 0.22 3.47
N ALA A 235 19.55 1.23 2.66
CA ALA A 235 20.69 2.12 2.90
C ALA A 235 20.66 2.83 4.27
N GLU A 236 19.46 3.05 4.83
CA GLU A 236 19.28 3.71 6.13
C GLU A 236 19.15 2.73 7.31
N GLY A 237 19.15 1.42 7.04
CA GLY A 237 19.03 0.36 8.04
C GLY A 237 17.84 -0.57 7.80
N GLN A 238 17.44 -1.26 8.87
CA GLN A 238 16.42 -2.30 8.81
C GLN A 238 15.01 -1.71 8.93
N VAL A 239 14.10 -2.24 8.11
CA VAL A 239 12.69 -1.88 8.12
C VAL A 239 11.81 -3.11 8.04
N MET A 240 10.66 -3.05 8.70
CA MET A 240 9.64 -4.10 8.68
C MET A 240 8.45 -3.64 7.86
N GLY A 241 7.90 -4.57 7.07
CA GLY A 241 6.60 -4.48 6.46
C GLY A 241 5.89 -5.82 6.50
N GLY A 242 4.87 -5.97 5.67
CA GLY A 242 4.35 -7.30 5.38
C GLY A 242 3.45 -7.31 4.17
N ALA A 243 3.04 -8.50 3.79
CA ALA A 243 2.25 -8.74 2.60
C ALA A 243 1.17 -9.79 2.89
N MET A 244 0.11 -9.73 2.09
CA MET A 244 -0.85 -10.81 1.93
C MET A 244 -0.49 -11.54 0.64
N ALA A 245 -0.25 -12.84 0.75
CA ALA A 245 -0.01 -13.74 -0.37
C ALA A 245 -1.27 -14.57 -0.64
N VAL A 246 -1.50 -14.88 -1.91
CA VAL A 246 -2.63 -15.64 -2.42
C VAL A 246 -2.13 -16.83 -3.22
N ARG A 247 -2.79 -17.98 -3.07
CA ARG A 247 -2.49 -19.20 -3.83
C ARG A 247 -3.63 -19.55 -4.77
N TYR A 248 -3.25 -19.83 -6.01
CA TYR A 248 -4.10 -20.47 -7.01
C TYR A 248 -3.40 -21.73 -7.49
N GLU A 249 -4.09 -22.86 -7.44
CA GLU A 249 -3.53 -24.19 -7.68
C GLU A 249 -2.29 -24.42 -6.80
N ASP A 250 -1.12 -24.61 -7.37
CA ASP A 250 0.14 -24.83 -6.64
C ASP A 250 1.06 -23.59 -6.66
N GLU A 251 0.58 -22.44 -7.13
CA GLU A 251 1.38 -21.22 -7.31
C GLU A 251 0.95 -20.10 -6.37
N TRP A 252 1.93 -19.48 -5.72
CA TRP A 252 1.76 -18.29 -4.88
C TRP A 252 2.02 -17.02 -5.65
N SER A 253 1.31 -15.95 -5.30
CA SER A 253 1.58 -14.58 -5.72
C SER A 253 1.22 -13.60 -4.59
N LEU A 254 1.60 -12.34 -4.72
CA LEU A 254 1.22 -11.28 -3.78
C LEU A 254 -0.17 -10.73 -4.12
N LEU A 255 -1.00 -10.58 -3.10
CA LEU A 255 -2.28 -9.88 -3.18
C LEU A 255 -2.14 -8.41 -2.75
N SER A 256 -1.39 -8.11 -1.70
CA SER A 256 -1.17 -6.72 -1.27
C SER A 256 0.04 -6.59 -0.34
N LEU A 257 0.58 -5.39 -0.22
CA LEU A 257 1.61 -5.01 0.75
C LEU A 257 0.98 -4.57 2.08
N SER A 258 0.30 -5.52 2.73
CA SER A 258 -0.26 -5.32 4.06
C SER A 258 -0.07 -6.54 4.97
N ALA A 259 0.30 -6.28 6.22
CA ALA A 259 0.24 -7.27 7.30
C ALA A 259 -0.27 -6.63 8.60
N PRO A 260 -1.59 -6.42 8.74
CA PRO A 260 -2.19 -5.82 9.93
C PRO A 260 -1.78 -6.46 11.25
N LEU A 261 -1.43 -7.74 11.26
CA LEU A 261 -0.98 -8.46 12.47
C LEU A 261 0.33 -7.94 13.05
N LEU A 262 1.19 -7.30 12.25
CA LEU A 262 2.44 -6.69 12.73
C LEU A 262 2.23 -5.29 13.32
N GLY A 263 0.99 -4.76 13.30
CA GLY A 263 0.72 -3.38 13.70
C GLY A 263 1.35 -2.33 12.77
N VAL A 264 1.83 -2.75 11.59
CA VAL A 264 2.37 -1.86 10.57
C VAL A 264 1.20 -1.17 9.86
N PRO A 265 1.20 0.17 9.74
CA PRO A 265 0.18 0.86 8.97
C PRO A 265 0.18 0.38 7.50
N LEU A 266 -0.99 0.42 6.85
CA LEU A 266 -1.14 0.02 5.46
C LEU A 266 -0.11 0.71 4.54
N ASN A 267 0.52 -0.08 3.65
CA ASN A 267 1.51 0.37 2.66
C ASN A 267 2.67 1.17 3.26
N ARG A 268 3.08 0.86 4.50
CA ARG A 268 4.19 1.52 5.18
C ARG A 268 5.27 0.52 5.55
N LEU A 269 6.48 1.04 5.65
CA LEU A 269 7.60 0.37 6.27
C LEU A 269 7.88 1.06 7.61
N VAL A 270 8.25 0.28 8.61
CA VAL A 270 8.56 0.77 9.96
C VAL A 270 10.02 0.46 10.26
N PRO A 271 10.86 1.45 10.57
CA PRO A 271 12.22 1.20 11.02
C PRO A 271 12.22 0.32 12.28
N VAL A 272 12.98 -0.78 12.24
CA VAL A 272 13.10 -1.74 13.34
C VAL A 272 14.47 -2.41 13.32
N THR A 273 14.87 -2.99 14.43
CA THR A 273 15.94 -4.00 14.48
C THR A 273 15.39 -5.40 14.21
N GLU A 274 16.26 -6.34 13.85
CA GLU A 274 15.88 -7.77 13.73
C GLU A 274 15.21 -8.31 15.00
N GLN A 275 15.68 -7.94 16.20
CA GLN A 275 15.07 -8.37 17.45
C GLN A 275 13.64 -7.83 17.62
N GLU A 276 13.42 -6.55 17.33
CA GLU A 276 12.08 -5.95 17.38
C GLU A 276 11.14 -6.57 16.34
N TYR A 277 11.65 -6.91 15.16
CA TYR A 277 10.89 -7.66 14.15
C TYR A 277 10.49 -9.05 14.67
N LEU A 278 11.43 -9.82 15.24
CA LEU A 278 11.13 -11.15 15.80
C LEU A 278 10.13 -11.09 16.96
N GLU A 279 10.20 -10.04 17.79
CA GLU A 279 9.21 -9.79 18.83
C GLU A 279 7.83 -9.47 18.25
N ALA A 280 7.76 -8.68 17.18
CA ALA A 280 6.51 -8.39 16.47
C ALA A 280 5.92 -9.65 15.82
N VAL A 281 6.73 -10.48 15.18
CA VAL A 281 6.30 -11.78 14.62
C VAL A 281 5.80 -12.71 15.73
N ALA A 282 6.55 -12.87 16.82
CA ALA A 282 6.13 -13.70 17.95
C ALA A 282 4.81 -13.19 18.56
N SER A 283 4.65 -11.88 18.69
CA SER A 283 3.40 -11.27 19.16
C SER A 283 2.24 -11.50 18.17
N ALA A 284 2.52 -11.47 16.87
CA ALA A 284 1.53 -11.68 15.82
C ALA A 284 1.02 -13.11 15.78
N LEU A 285 1.87 -14.10 16.06
CA LEU A 285 1.49 -15.52 16.14
C LEU A 285 0.61 -15.83 17.37
N GLY A 286 0.64 -14.97 18.39
CA GLY A 286 -0.03 -15.17 19.67
C GLY A 286 0.79 -16.06 20.62
N SER A 287 0.62 -15.88 21.92
CA SER A 287 1.08 -16.86 22.90
C SER A 287 0.03 -17.98 23.02
N ASP A 288 0.48 -19.23 23.00
CA ASP A 288 -0.34 -20.42 23.30
C ASP A 288 -0.73 -20.45 24.81
N ASP A 289 -1.34 -19.39 25.34
CA ASP A 289 -1.78 -19.30 26.74
C ASP A 289 -3.17 -19.92 26.98
#